data_AF-A0AAU8JJG1-F1
#
_entry.id   AF-A0AAU8JJG1-F1
#
_cell.length_a   1.000
_cell.length_b   1.000
_cell.length_c   1.000
_cell.angle_alpha   90.00
_cell.angle_beta   90.00
_cell.angle_gamma   90.00
#
_symmetry.space_group_name_H-M   'P 1'
#
loop_
_entity.id
_entity.type
_entity.pdbx_description
1 polymer ?
#
loop_
_entity_poly.entity_id
_entity_poly.type
_entity_poly.pdbx_seq_one_letter_code
_entity_poly.pdbx_strand_id
1 'polypeptide(L)'
;MTINPTKETTKEATKTAKSKRKFVFGLKSDRQLDGDKMNPDFMQKVVEEGGIQAAIAACMQCGTCSGGCTNIDRMDMSPRTLILMVQRGEWEKVLQSNTLWMCSSCYICTTRCPRGVRPSDVIEAVKAIAIRQGIENDSTRFNQIFVDLVEKRGILFEPELMQRYGGLKAMIDQAPLGIQLALKGKMSPLPDTIKDPKTFKQALEKAK
;
A
#
# COMPACT_ATOMS: atom_id res chain seq x y z
N MET A 1 -12.00 26.47 -8.75
CA MET A 1 -13.30 25.91 -9.18
C MET A 1 -13.56 24.66 -8.37
N THR A 2 -14.30 24.83 -7.28
CA THR A 2 -14.81 23.76 -6.43
C THR A 2 -15.85 22.95 -7.18
N ILE A 3 -15.60 21.66 -7.38
CA ILE A 3 -16.65 20.73 -7.80
C ILE A 3 -16.76 19.68 -6.69
N ASN A 4 -17.73 19.92 -5.83
CA ASN A 4 -18.27 18.92 -4.90
C ASN A 4 -18.91 17.81 -5.76
N PRO A 5 -18.57 16.52 -5.59
CA PRO A 5 -19.38 15.47 -6.16
C PRO A 5 -20.64 15.33 -5.30
N THR A 6 -21.77 15.78 -5.85
CA THR A 6 -23.10 15.54 -5.32
C THR A 6 -23.36 14.03 -5.23
N LYS A 7 -24.15 13.64 -4.22
CA LYS A 7 -24.56 12.28 -3.84
C LYS A 7 -25.40 11.53 -4.92
N GLU A 8 -25.25 11.87 -6.18
CA GLU A 8 -26.05 11.34 -7.30
C GLU A 8 -25.30 10.31 -8.15
N THR A 9 -23.97 10.23 -8.09
CA THR A 9 -23.19 9.25 -8.88
C THR A 9 -23.27 7.81 -8.35
N THR A 10 -23.85 7.58 -7.17
CA THR A 10 -24.04 6.24 -6.60
C THR A 10 -25.29 5.53 -7.09
N LYS A 11 -26.16 6.18 -7.89
CA LYS A 11 -27.42 5.58 -8.37
C LYS A 11 -27.40 5.11 -9.82
N GLU A 12 -26.37 5.43 -10.61
CA GLU A 12 -26.30 5.02 -12.02
C GLU A 12 -25.52 3.73 -12.30
N ALA A 13 -24.65 3.30 -11.38
CA ALA A 13 -23.88 2.06 -11.51
C ALA A 13 -24.70 0.77 -11.29
N THR A 14 -25.98 0.86 -10.92
CA THR A 14 -26.84 -0.29 -10.61
C THR A 14 -27.83 -0.68 -11.73
N LYS A 15 -27.74 -0.07 -12.92
CA LYS A 15 -28.62 -0.39 -14.06
C LYS A 15 -27.87 -1.00 -15.25
N THR A 16 -27.23 -2.16 -15.05
CA THR A 16 -27.01 -3.15 -16.12
C THR A 16 -26.98 -4.57 -15.54
N ALA A 17 -27.97 -4.89 -14.69
CA ALA A 17 -28.31 -6.27 -14.38
C ALA A 17 -28.98 -6.91 -15.62
N LYS A 18 -28.18 -7.17 -16.67
CA LYS A 18 -28.61 -8.05 -17.78
C LYS A 18 -28.74 -9.45 -17.19
N SER A 19 -29.98 -9.84 -16.92
CA SER A 19 -30.46 -11.20 -16.67
C SER A 19 -29.74 -12.20 -17.60
N LYS A 20 -28.74 -12.92 -17.07
CA LYS A 20 -28.09 -14.02 -17.77
C LYS A 20 -28.83 -15.30 -17.40
N ARG A 21 -29.54 -15.86 -18.39
CA ARG A 21 -30.21 -17.15 -18.29
C ARG A 21 -29.22 -18.21 -17.78
N LYS A 22 -29.61 -18.94 -16.73
CA LYS A 22 -28.88 -20.09 -16.17
C LYS A 22 -28.99 -21.26 -17.15
N PHE A 23 -28.18 -21.25 -18.22
CA PHE A 23 -28.00 -22.44 -19.05
C PHE A 23 -27.06 -23.39 -18.29
N VAL A 24 -27.43 -24.67 -18.19
CA VAL A 24 -26.76 -25.69 -17.37
C VAL A 24 -25.26 -25.87 -17.72
N PHE A 25 -24.86 -25.45 -18.92
CA PHE A 25 -23.49 -25.49 -19.45
C PHE A 25 -22.85 -24.10 -19.65
N GLY A 26 -23.46 -23.02 -19.15
CA GLY A 26 -22.91 -21.67 -19.28
C GLY A 26 -21.66 -21.49 -18.41
N LEU A 27 -20.59 -20.91 -18.98
CA LEU A 27 -19.45 -20.47 -18.19
C LEU A 27 -19.95 -19.46 -17.14
N LYS A 28 -19.70 -19.76 -15.86
CA LYS A 28 -20.08 -18.84 -14.80
C LYS A 28 -19.31 -17.53 -14.97
N SER A 29 -20.01 -16.41 -14.90
CA SER A 29 -19.45 -15.08 -15.15
C SER A 29 -18.42 -14.64 -14.12
N ASP A 30 -18.45 -15.21 -12.91
CA ASP A 30 -17.46 -14.98 -11.84
C ASP A 30 -16.06 -15.50 -12.19
N ARG A 31 -15.95 -16.46 -13.11
CA ARG A 31 -14.69 -17.05 -13.58
C ARG A 31 -14.24 -16.53 -14.95
N GLN A 32 -14.98 -15.57 -15.51
CA GLN A 32 -14.66 -14.99 -16.81
C GLN A 32 -13.55 -13.95 -16.64
N LEU A 33 -12.44 -14.16 -17.35
CA LEU A 33 -11.38 -13.17 -17.49
C LEU A 33 -11.70 -12.29 -18.70
N ASP A 34 -11.61 -10.98 -18.52
CA ASP A 34 -11.84 -9.99 -19.57
C ASP A 34 -10.48 -9.53 -20.11
N GLY A 35 -10.08 -10.09 -21.25
CA GLY A 35 -8.78 -9.81 -21.87
C GLY A 35 -8.64 -8.37 -22.35
N ASP A 36 -9.75 -7.72 -22.70
CA ASP A 36 -9.74 -6.35 -23.22
C ASP A 36 -9.37 -5.34 -22.12
N LYS A 37 -9.56 -5.70 -20.85
CA LYS A 37 -9.17 -4.90 -19.68
C LYS A 37 -7.75 -5.18 -19.19
N MET A 38 -7.10 -6.21 -19.72
CA MET A 38 -5.74 -6.57 -19.32
C MET A 38 -4.71 -5.69 -20.04
N ASN A 39 -3.65 -5.35 -19.33
CA ASN A 39 -2.51 -4.65 -19.90
C ASN A 39 -1.32 -5.62 -20.01
N PRO A 40 -0.91 -6.05 -21.21
CA PRO A 40 0.18 -7.00 -21.39
C PRO A 40 1.53 -6.46 -20.90
N ASP A 41 1.73 -5.14 -20.93
CA ASP A 41 2.97 -4.48 -20.54
C ASP A 41 3.06 -4.26 -19.02
N PHE A 42 1.97 -4.49 -18.29
CA PHE A 42 1.94 -4.23 -16.85
C PHE A 42 2.96 -5.05 -16.07
N MET A 43 3.16 -6.32 -16.45
CA MET A 43 4.18 -7.16 -15.81
C MET A 43 5.58 -6.57 -16.02
N GLN A 44 5.88 -6.10 -17.23
CA GLN A 44 7.17 -5.48 -17.54
C GLN A 44 7.35 -4.19 -16.75
N LYS A 45 6.33 -3.34 -16.67
CA LYS A 45 6.37 -2.11 -15.86
C LYS A 45 6.64 -2.38 -14.38
N VAL A 46 6.05 -3.42 -13.81
CA VAL A 46 6.29 -3.84 -12.41
C VAL A 46 7.71 -4.35 -12.21
N VAL A 47 8.28 -5.01 -13.20
CA VAL A 47 9.68 -5.42 -13.18
C VAL A 47 10.60 -4.21 -13.23
N GLU A 48 10.39 -3.30 -14.18
CA GLU A 48 11.20 -2.09 -14.35
C GLU A 48 11.23 -1.23 -13.08
N GLU A 49 10.12 -1.18 -12.35
CA GLU A 49 10.03 -0.40 -11.11
C GLU A 49 10.83 -0.99 -9.94
N GLY A 50 11.09 -2.31 -9.93
CA GLY A 50 11.77 -2.93 -8.79
C GLY A 50 11.65 -4.46 -8.70
N GLY A 51 10.97 -5.11 -9.64
CA GLY A 51 10.93 -6.55 -9.74
C GLY A 51 12.12 -7.16 -10.50
N ILE A 52 12.44 -8.42 -10.22
CA ILE A 52 13.35 -9.21 -11.06
C ILE A 52 12.50 -10.03 -12.05
N GLN A 53 12.58 -9.73 -13.34
CA GLN A 53 11.71 -10.32 -14.37
C GLN A 53 11.71 -11.85 -14.37
N ALA A 54 12.93 -12.42 -14.31
CA ALA A 54 13.14 -13.86 -14.28
C ALA A 54 12.48 -14.55 -13.08
N ALA A 55 12.29 -13.81 -11.97
CA ALA A 55 11.72 -14.33 -10.74
C ALA A 55 10.18 -14.38 -10.79
N ILE A 56 9.52 -13.38 -11.41
CA ILE A 56 8.04 -13.34 -11.49
C ILE A 56 7.54 -14.43 -12.42
N ALA A 57 8.12 -14.57 -13.62
CA ALA A 57 7.71 -15.58 -14.59
C ALA A 57 7.90 -17.02 -14.08
N ALA A 58 8.86 -17.26 -13.19
CA ALA A 58 9.15 -18.57 -12.60
C ALA A 58 8.13 -19.04 -11.54
N CYS A 59 7.16 -18.19 -11.16
CA CYS A 59 6.18 -18.54 -10.14
C CYS A 59 5.30 -19.73 -10.57
N MET A 60 5.40 -20.83 -9.82
CA MET A 60 4.60 -22.05 -10.01
C MET A 60 3.28 -22.06 -9.21
N GLN A 61 2.90 -20.93 -8.61
CA GLN A 61 1.65 -20.78 -7.86
C GLN A 61 1.48 -21.75 -6.67
N CYS A 62 2.57 -22.18 -6.02
CA CYS A 62 2.54 -23.14 -4.90
C CYS A 62 1.89 -22.61 -3.61
N GLY A 63 1.89 -21.29 -3.40
CA GLY A 63 1.25 -20.66 -2.23
C GLY A 63 2.05 -20.61 -0.94
N THR A 64 3.33 -21.01 -0.93
CA THR A 64 4.22 -20.86 0.24
C THR A 64 4.27 -19.41 0.75
N CYS A 65 4.25 -18.44 -0.15
CA CYS A 65 4.22 -17.02 0.19
C CYS A 65 2.93 -16.62 0.92
N SER A 66 1.78 -17.13 0.49
CA SER A 66 0.48 -16.85 1.11
C SER A 66 0.37 -17.53 2.48
N GLY A 67 0.76 -18.80 2.58
CA GLY A 67 0.74 -19.53 3.84
C GLY A 67 1.70 -18.99 4.90
N GLY A 68 2.76 -18.27 4.50
CA GLY A 68 3.70 -17.63 5.42
C GLY A 68 3.37 -16.17 5.77
N CYS A 69 2.37 -15.56 5.13
CA CYS A 69 2.06 -14.15 5.34
C CYS A 69 1.29 -13.94 6.64
N THR A 70 1.84 -13.14 7.56
CA THR A 70 1.21 -12.83 8.86
C THR A 70 0.02 -11.87 8.73
N ASN A 71 -0.08 -11.16 7.62
CA ASN A 71 -1.11 -10.14 7.39
C ASN A 71 -2.21 -10.61 6.43
N ILE A 72 -2.21 -11.89 6.03
CA ILE A 72 -3.08 -12.40 4.97
C ILE A 72 -4.57 -12.18 5.25
N ASP A 73 -5.00 -12.31 6.50
CA ASP A 73 -6.41 -12.15 6.91
C ASP A 73 -6.92 -10.72 6.76
N ARG A 74 -6.03 -9.75 6.58
CA ARG A 74 -6.37 -8.33 6.35
C ARG A 74 -6.14 -7.89 4.90
N MET A 75 -5.65 -8.77 4.05
CA MET A 75 -5.39 -8.49 2.63
C MET A 75 -6.56 -8.94 1.77
N ASP A 76 -6.96 -8.13 0.80
CA ASP A 76 -7.98 -8.54 -0.18
C ASP A 76 -7.46 -9.66 -1.09
N MET A 77 -6.15 -9.68 -1.32
CA MET A 77 -5.48 -10.63 -2.21
C MET A 77 -4.23 -11.17 -1.54
N SER A 78 -4.07 -12.48 -1.55
CA SER A 78 -2.84 -13.09 -1.06
C SER A 78 -1.65 -12.74 -1.98
N PRO A 79 -0.40 -12.74 -1.48
CA PRO A 79 0.78 -12.50 -2.32
C PRO A 79 0.84 -13.40 -3.56
N ARG A 80 0.44 -14.67 -3.44
CA ARG A 80 0.30 -15.59 -4.59
C ARG A 80 -0.67 -15.06 -5.64
N THR A 81 -1.85 -14.63 -5.20
CA THR A 81 -2.91 -14.11 -6.08
C THR A 81 -2.45 -12.83 -6.77
N LEU A 82 -1.78 -11.93 -6.04
CA LEU A 82 -1.24 -10.69 -6.60
C LEU A 82 -0.21 -11.00 -7.70
N ILE A 83 0.72 -11.92 -7.47
CA ILE A 83 1.69 -12.34 -8.49
C ILE A 83 0.98 -12.89 -9.74
N LEU A 84 -0.04 -13.72 -9.57
CA LEU A 84 -0.83 -14.25 -10.69
C LEU A 84 -1.51 -13.12 -11.48
N MET A 85 -2.10 -12.14 -10.80
CA MET A 85 -2.79 -11.03 -11.44
C MET A 85 -1.82 -10.12 -12.19
N VAL A 86 -0.62 -9.89 -11.63
CA VAL A 86 0.46 -9.17 -12.32
C VAL A 86 0.89 -9.92 -13.59
N GLN A 87 1.11 -11.24 -13.51
CA GLN A 87 1.44 -12.08 -14.68
C GLN A 87 0.35 -12.04 -15.77
N ARG A 88 -0.91 -11.85 -15.40
CA ARG A 88 -2.05 -11.73 -16.32
C ARG A 88 -2.29 -10.32 -16.84
N GLY A 89 -1.62 -9.31 -16.30
CA GLY A 89 -1.88 -7.92 -16.67
C GLY A 89 -3.19 -7.34 -16.09
N GLU A 90 -3.73 -7.90 -15.00
CA GLU A 90 -4.94 -7.38 -14.32
C GLU A 90 -4.62 -6.13 -13.47
N TRP A 91 -4.17 -5.07 -14.13
CA TRP A 91 -3.57 -3.89 -13.49
C TRP A 91 -4.54 -3.11 -12.59
N GLU A 92 -5.78 -2.84 -13.02
CA GLU A 92 -6.76 -2.05 -12.25
C GLU A 92 -7.02 -2.66 -10.87
N LYS A 93 -7.32 -3.96 -10.84
CA LYS A 93 -7.60 -4.69 -9.59
C LYS A 93 -6.38 -4.72 -8.67
N VAL A 94 -5.20 -4.88 -9.26
CA VAL A 94 -3.95 -4.92 -8.51
C VAL A 94 -3.65 -3.58 -7.86
N LEU A 95 -3.78 -2.47 -8.59
CA LEU A 95 -3.51 -1.13 -8.07
C LEU A 95 -4.53 -0.65 -7.03
N GLN A 96 -5.78 -1.09 -7.12
CA GLN A 96 -6.84 -0.71 -6.18
C GLN A 96 -6.89 -1.58 -4.91
N SER A 97 -6.07 -2.62 -4.80
CA SER A 97 -6.15 -3.55 -3.67
C SER A 97 -5.54 -3.00 -2.39
N ASN A 98 -6.20 -3.26 -1.26
CA ASN A 98 -5.66 -2.96 0.07
C ASN A 98 -4.38 -3.76 0.41
N THR A 99 -4.11 -4.84 -0.33
CA THR A 99 -2.91 -5.68 -0.17
C THR A 99 -1.62 -4.86 -0.19
N LEU A 100 -1.56 -3.81 -1.00
CA LEU A 100 -0.40 -2.92 -1.13
C LEU A 100 -0.09 -2.18 0.17
N TRP A 101 -1.13 -1.82 0.92
CA TRP A 101 -1.03 -1.05 2.15
C TRP A 101 -0.83 -1.93 3.38
N MET A 102 -1.35 -3.16 3.34
CA MET A 102 -1.23 -4.12 4.44
C MET A 102 0.10 -4.90 4.45
N CYS A 103 0.89 -4.81 3.38
CA CYS A 103 2.22 -5.41 3.35
C CYS A 103 3.14 -4.70 4.35
N SER A 104 3.71 -5.46 5.28
CA SER A 104 4.66 -4.96 6.29
C SER A 104 6.13 -5.09 5.88
N SER A 105 6.40 -5.49 4.63
CA SER A 105 7.76 -5.72 4.11
C SER A 105 8.62 -6.60 5.04
N CYS A 106 8.04 -7.67 5.57
CA CYS A 106 8.75 -8.61 6.46
C CYS A 106 9.60 -9.66 5.72
N TYR A 107 9.54 -9.70 4.38
CA TYR A 107 10.32 -10.58 3.48
C TYR A 107 10.20 -12.10 3.69
N ILE A 108 9.27 -12.58 4.52
CA ILE A 108 9.02 -14.02 4.72
C ILE A 108 8.67 -14.71 3.39
N CYS A 109 7.82 -14.07 2.58
CA CYS A 109 7.37 -14.61 1.30
C CYS A 109 8.49 -14.73 0.26
N THR A 110 9.46 -13.82 0.29
CA THR A 110 10.65 -13.85 -0.56
C THR A 110 11.62 -14.95 -0.11
N THR A 111 11.92 -15.00 1.19
CA THR A 111 12.91 -15.94 1.75
C THR A 111 12.48 -17.40 1.59
N ARG A 112 11.18 -17.69 1.71
CA ARG A 112 10.64 -19.05 1.65
C ARG A 112 10.30 -19.53 0.24
N CYS A 113 10.48 -18.71 -0.80
CA CYS A 113 10.06 -19.10 -2.13
C CYS A 113 10.98 -20.19 -2.71
N PRO A 114 10.47 -21.40 -3.04
CA PRO A 114 11.31 -22.47 -3.60
C PRO A 114 11.78 -22.18 -5.04
N ARG A 115 11.16 -21.21 -5.72
CA ARG A 115 11.50 -20.79 -7.09
C ARG A 115 12.31 -19.49 -7.13
N GLY A 116 12.65 -18.92 -5.97
CA GLY A 116 13.36 -17.64 -5.90
C GLY A 116 12.54 -16.44 -6.38
N VAL A 117 11.21 -16.56 -6.44
CA VAL A 117 10.33 -15.39 -6.65
C VAL A 117 10.51 -14.45 -5.47
N ARG A 118 10.49 -13.14 -5.72
CA ARG A 118 10.57 -12.10 -4.68
C ARG A 118 9.23 -11.35 -4.55
N PRO A 119 8.17 -11.94 -3.92
CA PRO A 119 6.86 -11.30 -3.87
C PRO A 119 6.83 -9.97 -3.13
N SER A 120 7.67 -9.77 -2.11
CA SER A 120 7.74 -8.48 -1.40
C SER A 120 8.07 -7.33 -2.35
N ASP A 121 9.11 -7.49 -3.15
CA ASP A 121 9.58 -6.49 -4.11
C ASP A 121 8.51 -6.20 -5.17
N VAL A 122 7.78 -7.22 -5.62
CA VAL A 122 6.66 -7.03 -6.55
C VAL A 122 5.55 -6.19 -5.92
N ILE A 123 5.20 -6.46 -4.65
CA ILE A 123 4.18 -5.68 -3.95
C ILE A 123 4.64 -4.24 -3.76
N GLU A 124 5.91 -4.02 -3.41
CA GLU A 124 6.51 -2.68 -3.26
C GLU A 124 6.53 -1.91 -4.59
N ALA A 125 6.95 -2.56 -5.69
CA ALA A 125 6.93 -1.97 -7.03
C ALA A 125 5.52 -1.57 -7.47
N VAL A 126 4.52 -2.45 -7.26
CA VAL A 126 3.12 -2.14 -7.53
C VAL A 126 2.63 -0.98 -6.67
N LYS A 127 2.99 -0.94 -5.39
CA LYS A 127 2.65 0.16 -4.47
C LYS A 127 3.23 1.49 -4.95
N ALA A 128 4.49 1.51 -5.41
CA ALA A 128 5.12 2.71 -5.98
C ALA A 128 4.42 3.18 -7.26
N ILE A 129 4.01 2.26 -8.14
CA ILE A 129 3.19 2.57 -9.32
C ILE A 129 1.84 3.17 -8.89
N ALA A 130 1.16 2.60 -7.89
CA ALA A 130 -0.13 3.09 -7.39
C ALA A 130 -0.01 4.53 -6.84
N ILE A 131 1.00 4.79 -6.01
CA ILE A 131 1.27 6.12 -5.45
C ILE A 131 1.52 7.14 -6.57
N ARG A 132 2.32 6.81 -7.59
CA ARG A 132 2.56 7.70 -8.75
C ARG A 132 1.31 7.98 -9.58
N GLN A 133 0.30 7.11 -9.53
CA GLN A 133 -1.00 7.34 -10.16
C GLN A 133 -1.99 8.10 -9.26
N GLY A 134 -1.54 8.58 -8.09
CA GLY A 134 -2.39 9.28 -7.13
C GLY A 134 -3.34 8.36 -6.36
N ILE A 135 -3.09 7.04 -6.40
CA ILE A 135 -3.82 6.09 -5.56
C ILE A 135 -3.15 6.09 -4.20
N GLU A 136 -3.81 6.74 -3.25
CA GLU A 136 -3.31 6.91 -1.90
C GLU A 136 -4.28 6.33 -0.87
N ASN A 137 -3.75 5.99 0.30
CA ASN A 137 -4.55 5.70 1.47
C ASN A 137 -4.16 6.64 2.62
N ASP A 138 -4.82 6.52 3.76
CA ASP A 138 -4.52 7.34 4.94
C ASP A 138 -3.07 7.15 5.43
N SER A 139 -2.46 5.98 5.18
CA SER A 139 -1.04 5.74 5.46
C SER A 139 -0.10 6.57 4.58
N THR A 140 -0.46 6.88 3.33
CA THR A 140 0.35 7.77 2.48
C THR A 140 0.44 9.16 3.09
N ARG A 141 -0.68 9.72 3.55
CA ARG A 141 -0.73 11.01 4.25
C ARG A 141 0.10 10.99 5.54
N PHE A 142 -0.03 9.93 6.34
CA PHE A 142 0.81 9.75 7.54
C PHE A 142 2.31 9.77 7.19
N ASN A 143 2.71 9.00 6.18
CA ASN A 143 4.11 8.90 5.76
C ASN A 143 4.65 10.24 5.23
N GLN A 144 3.87 10.99 4.45
CA GLN A 144 4.25 12.33 3.98
C GLN A 144 4.49 13.29 5.16
N ILE A 145 3.59 13.30 6.16
CA ILE A 145 3.74 14.13 7.36
C ILE A 145 4.96 13.68 8.17
N PHE A 146 5.14 12.37 8.34
CA PHE A 146 6.28 11.81 9.05
C PHE A 146 7.61 12.22 8.41
N VAL A 147 7.72 12.07 7.08
CA VAL A 147 8.93 12.45 6.32
C VAL A 147 9.18 13.96 6.45
N ASP A 148 8.17 14.81 6.28
CA ASP A 148 8.32 16.27 6.45
C ASP A 148 8.85 16.64 7.84
N LEU A 149 8.34 16.01 8.90
CA LEU A 149 8.78 16.26 10.27
C LEU A 149 10.22 15.79 10.52
N VAL A 150 10.59 14.64 9.97
CA VAL A 150 11.95 14.11 10.07
C VAL A 150 12.93 14.93 9.23
N GLU A 151 12.58 15.34 8.01
CA GLU A 151 13.43 16.24 7.21
C GLU A 151 13.62 17.60 7.90
N LYS A 152 12.61 18.08 8.63
CA LYS A 152 12.66 19.35 9.36
C LYS A 152 13.63 19.34 10.55
N ARG A 153 13.65 18.28 11.37
CA ARG A 153 14.40 18.27 12.66
C ARG A 153 15.36 17.10 12.85
N GLY A 154 15.29 16.06 12.03
CA GLY A 154 16.00 14.79 12.19
C GLY A 154 15.47 13.90 13.32
N ILE A 155 14.82 14.49 14.33
CA ILE A 155 14.17 13.79 15.45
C ILE A 155 12.67 14.05 15.36
N LEU A 156 11.89 12.98 15.39
CA LEU A 156 10.44 13.05 15.34
C LEU A 156 9.89 13.57 16.67
N PHE A 157 9.12 14.66 16.61
CA PHE A 157 8.35 15.13 17.75
C PHE A 157 6.92 14.57 17.68
N GLU A 158 6.67 13.52 18.46
CA GLU A 158 5.42 12.73 18.44
C GLU A 158 4.15 13.58 18.62
N PRO A 159 4.09 14.59 19.52
CA PRO A 159 2.91 15.43 19.65
C PRO A 159 2.58 16.21 18.37
N GLU A 160 3.59 16.72 17.65
CA GLU A 160 3.35 17.42 16.38
C GLU A 160 2.90 16.46 15.27
N LEU A 161 3.43 15.23 15.24
CA LEU A 161 2.94 14.19 14.33
C LEU A 161 1.47 13.89 14.60
N MET A 162 1.09 13.65 15.85
CA MET A 162 -0.30 13.41 16.24
C MET A 162 -1.21 14.58 15.88
N GLN A 163 -0.77 15.82 16.13
CA GLN A 163 -1.53 17.02 15.80
C GLN A 163 -1.74 17.17 14.29
N ARG A 164 -0.69 16.99 13.48
CA ARG A 164 -0.77 17.17 12.02
C ARG A 164 -1.57 16.06 11.34
N TYR A 165 -1.43 14.83 11.81
CA TYR A 165 -2.12 13.69 11.23
C TYR A 165 -3.57 13.56 11.73
N GLY A 166 -3.77 13.52 13.05
CA GLY A 166 -5.07 13.26 13.70
C GLY A 166 -5.86 14.52 14.08
N GLY A 167 -5.25 15.71 14.03
CA GLY A 167 -5.91 16.97 14.39
C GLY A 167 -6.18 17.12 15.89
N LEU A 168 -6.92 18.17 16.24
CA LEU A 168 -7.23 18.50 17.64
C LEU A 168 -8.14 17.46 18.32
N LYS A 169 -9.02 16.81 17.55
CA LYS A 169 -9.89 15.76 18.06
C LYS A 169 -9.07 14.56 18.56
N ALA A 170 -8.15 14.04 17.75
CA ALA A 170 -7.31 12.92 18.15
C ALA A 170 -6.43 13.26 19.36
N MET A 171 -5.97 14.51 19.46
CA MET A 171 -5.25 15.01 20.65
C MET A 171 -6.09 14.90 21.93
N ILE A 172 -7.35 15.33 21.89
CA ILE A 172 -8.26 15.25 23.04
C ILE A 172 -8.56 13.79 23.39
N ASP A 173 -8.85 12.96 22.39
CA ASP A 173 -9.18 11.55 22.58
C ASP A 173 -7.99 10.77 23.20
N GLN A 174 -6.76 11.16 22.87
CA GLN A 174 -5.53 10.53 23.37
C GLN A 174 -4.93 11.22 24.62
N ALA A 175 -5.52 12.32 25.09
CA ALA A 175 -5.01 13.08 26.22
C ALA A 175 -4.82 12.24 27.51
N PRO A 176 -5.72 11.31 27.89
CA PRO A 176 -5.52 10.48 29.08
C PRO A 176 -4.23 9.64 29.01
N LEU A 177 -3.95 9.03 27.86
CA LEU A 177 -2.71 8.27 27.62
C LEU A 177 -1.50 9.21 27.59
N GLY A 178 -1.64 10.36 26.94
CA GLY A 178 -0.60 11.38 26.89
C GLY A 178 -0.17 11.86 28.28
N ILE A 179 -1.12 12.19 29.16
CA ILE A 179 -0.81 12.61 30.53
C ILE A 179 -0.05 11.51 31.29
N GLN A 180 -0.46 10.25 31.15
CA GLN A 180 0.24 9.12 31.79
C GLN A 180 1.68 8.95 31.30
N LEU A 181 1.93 9.13 30.01
CA LEU A 181 3.27 9.05 29.43
C LEU A 181 4.13 10.24 29.86
N ALA A 182 3.56 11.45 29.92
CA ALA A 182 4.24 12.65 30.39
C ALA A 182 4.63 12.54 31.87
N LEU A 183 3.74 12.06 32.75
CA LEU A 183 4.02 11.81 34.17
C LEU A 183 5.15 10.79 34.37
N LYS A 184 5.33 9.86 33.43
CA LYS A 184 6.42 8.87 33.44
C LYS A 184 7.69 9.35 32.74
N GLY A 185 7.75 10.61 32.30
CA GLY A 185 8.89 11.18 31.58
C GLY A 185 9.13 10.56 30.20
N LYS A 186 8.11 9.93 29.59
CA LYS A 186 8.21 9.25 28.30
C LYS A 186 7.83 10.12 27.11
N MET A 187 7.34 11.34 27.34
CA MET A 187 7.10 12.32 26.30
C MET A 187 7.94 13.57 26.55
N SER A 188 8.66 14.01 25.52
CA SER A 188 9.35 15.29 25.53
C SER A 188 8.31 16.42 25.46
N PRO A 189 8.39 17.45 26.33
CA PRO A 189 7.48 18.59 26.27
C PRO A 189 7.82 19.56 25.13
N LEU A 190 9.07 19.55 24.65
CA LEU A 190 9.58 20.40 23.59
C LEU A 190 10.21 19.56 22.49
N PRO A 191 10.20 20.05 21.23
CA PRO A 191 10.82 19.35 20.12
C PRO A 191 12.35 19.41 20.21
N ASP A 192 12.98 18.24 20.24
CA ASP A 192 14.43 18.10 20.11
C ASP A 192 14.87 18.21 18.64
N THR A 193 16.16 18.45 18.42
CA THR A 193 16.77 18.52 17.08
C THR A 193 18.07 17.72 17.06
N ILE A 194 18.42 17.17 15.90
CA ILE A 194 19.67 16.45 15.71
C ILE A 194 20.89 17.35 16.03
N LYS A 195 21.96 16.75 16.59
CA LYS A 195 23.16 17.48 17.03
C LYS A 195 23.88 18.24 15.90
N ASP A 196 23.86 17.69 14.68
CA ASP A 196 24.47 18.32 13.50
C ASP A 196 23.45 18.41 12.35
N PRO A 197 22.64 19.49 12.32
CA PRO A 197 21.64 19.68 11.26
C PRO A 197 22.24 19.88 9.86
N LYS A 198 23.48 20.37 9.76
CA LYS A 198 24.12 20.64 8.47
C LYS A 198 24.49 19.33 7.79
N THR A 199 25.18 18.45 8.51
CA THR A 199 25.54 17.12 8.01
C THR A 199 24.30 16.29 7.69
N PHE A 200 23.26 16.40 8.52
CA PHE A 200 21.97 15.74 8.25
C PHE A 200 21.34 16.22 6.94
N LYS A 201 21.25 17.54 6.72
CA LYS A 201 20.72 18.09 5.46
C LYS A 201 21.55 17.67 4.25
N GLN A 202 22.87 17.71 4.35
CA GLN A 202 23.76 17.23 3.28
C GLN A 202 23.55 15.74 2.98
N ALA A 203 23.31 14.91 3.99
CA ALA A 203 23.02 13.50 3.80
C ALA A 203 21.67 13.28 3.10
N LEU A 204 20.64 14.07 3.45
CA LEU A 204 19.35 14.04 2.77
C LEU A 204 19.45 14.48 1.31
N GLU A 205 20.20 15.56 1.03
CA GLU A 205 20.43 16.06 -0.33
C GLU A 205 21.18 15.06 -1.21
N LYS A 206 22.12 14.29 -0.64
CA LYS A 206 22.82 13.22 -1.36
C LYS A 206 21.96 11.99 -1.66
N ALA A 207 20.89 11.77 -0.89
CA ALA A 207 20.04 10.60 -1.01
C ALA A 207 18.82 10.83 -1.92
N LYS A 208 18.53 12.07 -2.29
CA LYS A 208 17.51 12.46 -3.27
C LYS A 208 18.06 12.30 -4.69
#